data_AF-A0A2P6QIM4-F1
#
_entry.id   AF-A0A2P6QIM4-F1
#
_cell.length_a   1.000
_cell.length_b   1.000
_cell.length_c   1.000
_cell.angle_alpha   90.00
_cell.angle_beta   90.00
_cell.angle_gamma   90.00
#
_symmetry.space_group_name_H-M   'P 1'
#
loop_
_entity.id
_entity.type
_entity.pdbx_description
1 polymer ?
#
loop_
_entity_poly.entity_id
_entity_poly.type
_entity_poly.pdbx_seq_one_letter_code
_entity_poly.pdbx_strand_id
1 'polypeptide(L)'
;MSVLSNHSGTTTPLFNELKKQASFFFKEKIKNARLVLTDVTPAQLLTEEATNGNPWAPDTRTLASISRAAFELDDFTRIVEILHKRFLKFERKDWRVSYNSLIVLENLLTHGPESVAAEFEVDKGVIEQMGGFQHIDEKGSIQLGSCS
;
A
#
# COMPACT_ATOMS: atom_id res chain seq x y z
N MET A 1 40.37 -19.46 41.55
CA MET A 1 39.03 -19.01 41.12
C MET A 1 39.18 -18.10 39.92
N SER A 2 38.25 -18.24 38.98
CA SER A 2 38.35 -17.89 37.57
C SER A 2 38.44 -16.39 37.25
N VAL A 3 39.04 -16.14 36.08
CA VAL A 3 39.17 -14.90 35.32
C VAL A 3 37.80 -14.27 35.04
N LEU A 4 37.69 -12.94 35.14
CA LEU A 4 36.71 -12.17 34.37
C LEU A 4 37.39 -10.96 33.74
N SER A 5 37.45 -11.02 32.42
CA SER A 5 38.01 -10.07 31.47
C SER A 5 37.13 -8.83 31.37
N ASN A 6 37.71 -7.65 31.58
CA ASN A 6 37.13 -6.38 31.13
C ASN A 6 37.96 -5.88 29.95
N HIS A 7 37.50 -6.14 28.73
CA HIS A 7 38.01 -5.44 27.56
C HIS A 7 36.97 -4.45 27.05
N SER A 8 37.18 -3.18 27.40
CA SER A 8 36.58 -2.04 26.72
C SER A 8 37.08 -2.02 25.27
N GLY A 9 36.20 -2.28 24.31
CA GLY A 9 36.50 -2.23 22.88
C GLY A 9 35.81 -1.04 22.23
N THR A 10 36.56 0.03 22.02
CA THR A 10 36.23 1.21 21.22
C THR A 10 35.95 0.80 19.77
N THR A 11 34.68 0.68 19.39
CA THR A 11 34.28 0.47 17.98
C THR A 11 34.43 1.76 17.18
N THR A 12 35.38 1.73 16.26
CA THR A 12 35.87 2.76 15.35
C THR A 12 34.77 3.35 14.43
N PRO A 13 34.80 4.66 14.10
CA PRO A 13 33.89 5.28 13.13
C PRO A 13 33.91 4.60 11.75
N LEU A 14 35.04 3.99 11.37
CA LEU A 14 35.18 3.14 10.18
C LEU A 14 34.23 1.94 10.19
N PHE A 15 34.04 1.29 11.34
CA PHE A 15 33.16 0.13 11.47
C PHE A 15 31.69 0.51 11.31
N ASN A 16 31.31 1.70 11.79
CA ASN A 16 29.96 2.23 11.61
C ASN A 16 29.66 2.56 10.14
N GLU A 17 30.64 3.08 9.41
CA GLU A 17 30.49 3.35 7.98
C GLU A 17 30.42 2.06 7.18
N LEU A 18 31.27 1.09 7.48
CA LEU A 18 31.20 -0.27 6.91
C LEU A 18 29.85 -0.93 7.17
N LYS A 19 29.29 -0.78 8.38
CA LYS A 19 27.98 -1.32 8.75
C LYS A 19 26.85 -0.62 7.99
N LYS A 20 26.92 0.70 7.79
CA LYS A 20 25.95 1.45 6.98
C LYS A 20 26.02 1.01 5.52
N GLN A 21 27.21 0.99 4.94
CA GLN A 21 27.45 0.64 3.56
C GLN A 21 27.03 -0.81 3.27
N ALA A 22 27.39 -1.75 4.17
CA ALA A 22 26.93 -3.13 4.10
C ALA A 22 25.41 -3.26 4.29
N SER A 23 24.80 -2.50 5.21
CA SER A 23 23.34 -2.54 5.41
C SER A 23 22.56 -1.99 4.21
N PHE A 24 23.07 -0.95 3.55
CA PHE A 24 22.46 -0.40 2.34
C PHE A 24 22.57 -1.41 1.20
N PHE A 25 23.77 -1.96 0.99
CA PHE A 25 24.00 -2.98 -0.03
C PHE A 25 23.16 -4.24 0.19
N PHE A 26 23.09 -4.76 1.42
CA PHE A 26 22.23 -5.90 1.73
C PHE A 26 20.74 -5.57 1.61
N LYS A 27 20.29 -4.38 2.02
CA LYS A 27 18.90 -3.94 1.80
C LYS A 27 18.58 -3.83 0.32
N GLU A 28 19.47 -3.28 -0.49
CA GLU A 28 19.28 -3.14 -1.93
C GLU A 28 19.28 -4.52 -2.60
N LYS A 29 20.19 -5.42 -2.23
CA LYS A 29 20.22 -6.80 -2.71
C LYS A 29 19.02 -7.62 -2.23
N ILE A 30 18.52 -7.43 -1.01
CA ILE A 30 17.28 -8.08 -0.53
C ILE A 30 16.06 -7.51 -1.23
N LYS A 31 16.01 -6.20 -1.53
CA LYS A 31 14.92 -5.60 -2.33
C LYS A 31 14.94 -6.13 -3.76
N ASN A 32 16.11 -6.18 -4.40
CA ASN A 32 16.27 -6.71 -5.74
C ASN A 32 16.07 -8.23 -5.79
N ALA A 33 16.53 -8.97 -4.77
CA ALA A 33 16.25 -10.39 -4.66
C ALA A 33 14.77 -10.63 -4.37
N ARG A 34 14.09 -9.81 -3.57
CA ARG A 34 12.63 -9.86 -3.47
C ARG A 34 11.98 -9.58 -4.83
N LEU A 35 12.43 -8.58 -5.59
CA LEU A 35 11.92 -8.30 -6.94
C LEU A 35 12.15 -9.48 -7.93
N VAL A 36 13.25 -10.22 -7.78
CA VAL A 36 13.64 -11.34 -8.66
C VAL A 36 13.11 -12.70 -8.16
N LEU A 37 12.82 -12.84 -6.86
CA LEU A 37 12.46 -14.10 -6.19
C LEU A 37 11.00 -14.14 -5.73
N THR A 38 10.36 -12.98 -5.61
CA THR A 38 8.92 -12.83 -5.46
C THR A 38 8.47 -11.93 -6.59
N ASP A 39 7.53 -12.37 -7.43
CA ASP A 39 7.04 -11.61 -8.59
C ASP A 39 6.19 -10.39 -8.14
N VAL A 40 6.68 -9.58 -7.21
CA VAL A 40 6.03 -8.39 -6.64
C VAL A 40 6.39 -7.21 -7.50
N THR A 41 5.41 -6.69 -8.23
CA THR A 41 5.61 -5.61 -9.18
C THR A 41 5.61 -4.24 -8.49
N PRO A 42 6.23 -3.20 -9.10
CA PRO A 42 6.15 -1.84 -8.57
C PRO A 42 4.70 -1.36 -8.38
N ALA A 43 3.80 -1.75 -9.28
CA ALA A 43 2.37 -1.42 -9.21
C ALA A 43 1.70 -2.03 -7.98
N GLN A 44 2.07 -3.26 -7.62
CA GLN A 44 1.60 -3.93 -6.41
C GLN A 44 1.98 -3.13 -5.16
N LEU A 45 3.26 -2.75 -5.03
CA LEU A 45 3.74 -1.98 -3.88
C LEU A 45 3.07 -0.62 -3.76
N LEU A 46 2.91 0.10 -4.88
CA LEU A 46 2.23 1.39 -4.91
C LEU A 46 0.76 1.26 -4.50
N THR A 47 0.09 0.20 -4.93
CA THR A 47 -1.31 -0.07 -4.56
C THR A 47 -1.44 -0.44 -3.08
N GLU A 48 -0.53 -1.23 -2.54
CA GLU A 48 -0.50 -1.54 -1.10
C GLU A 48 -0.28 -0.28 -0.25
N GLU A 49 0.60 0.61 -0.68
CA GLU A 49 0.87 1.88 0.01
C GLU A 49 -0.32 2.84 -0.08
N ALA A 50 -0.89 3.01 -1.27
CA ALA A 50 -2.07 3.84 -1.48
C ALA A 50 -3.26 3.36 -0.64
N THR A 51 -3.40 2.04 -0.44
CA THR A 51 -4.50 1.43 0.32
C THR A 51 -4.19 1.18 1.79
N ASN A 52 -3.11 1.73 2.38
CA ASN A 52 -2.74 1.39 3.77
C ASN A 52 -3.65 2.00 4.86
N GLY A 53 -4.55 2.92 4.51
CA GLY A 53 -5.40 3.64 5.47
C GLY A 53 -4.77 4.89 6.07
N ASN A 54 -3.72 5.43 5.45
CA ASN A 54 -3.12 6.71 5.82
C ASN A 54 -4.20 7.82 5.86
N PRO A 55 -4.21 8.72 6.88
CA PRO A 55 -5.10 9.88 6.94
C PRO A 55 -5.10 10.77 5.69
N TRP A 56 -4.00 10.75 4.93
CA TRP A 56 -3.89 11.50 3.69
C TRP A 56 -4.29 10.63 2.51
N ALA A 57 -5.11 11.19 1.61
CA ALA A 57 -5.46 10.55 0.36
C ALA A 57 -4.18 10.26 -0.48
N PRO A 58 -4.19 9.21 -1.32
CA PRO A 58 -3.08 8.92 -2.21
C PRO A 58 -2.79 10.12 -3.12
N ASP A 59 -1.51 10.44 -3.32
CA ASP A 59 -1.11 11.53 -4.23
C ASP A 59 -1.55 11.23 -5.67
N THR A 60 -1.93 12.26 -6.43
CA THR A 60 -2.38 12.15 -7.82
C THR A 60 -1.32 11.48 -8.70
N ARG A 61 -0.03 11.70 -8.42
CA ARG A 61 1.07 11.03 -9.14
C ARG A 61 1.08 9.52 -8.90
N THR A 62 0.80 9.08 -7.68
CA THR A 62 0.70 7.66 -7.33
C THR A 62 -0.49 7.03 -8.04
N LEU A 63 -1.65 7.69 -8.00
CA LEU A 63 -2.86 7.25 -8.71
C LEU A 63 -2.63 7.12 -10.23
N ALA A 64 -2.02 8.13 -10.85
CA ALA A 64 -1.69 8.09 -12.28
C ALA A 64 -0.72 6.96 -12.64
N SER A 65 0.25 6.67 -11.76
CA SER A 65 1.20 5.57 -11.95
C SER A 65 0.50 4.21 -11.87
N ILE A 66 -0.44 4.05 -10.94
CA ILE A 66 -1.25 2.83 -10.79
C ILE A 66 -2.14 2.63 -12.02
N SER A 67 -2.87 3.66 -12.47
CA SER A 67 -3.72 3.53 -13.66
C SER A 67 -2.94 3.23 -14.93
N ARG A 68 -1.73 3.80 -15.07
CA ARG A 68 -0.87 3.48 -16.21
C ARG A 68 -0.38 2.03 -16.17
N ALA A 69 -0.05 1.52 -14.98
CA ALA A 69 0.37 0.12 -14.82
C ALA A 69 -0.79 -0.86 -15.04
N ALA A 70 -2.03 -0.46 -14.76
CA ALA A 70 -3.22 -1.29 -14.95
C ALA A 70 -3.47 -1.72 -16.41
N PHE A 71 -2.79 -1.14 -17.41
CA PHE A 71 -2.87 -1.61 -18.80
C PHE A 71 -2.05 -2.88 -19.06
N GLU A 72 -1.12 -3.22 -18.16
CA GLU A 72 -0.38 -4.49 -18.19
C GLU A 72 -1.17 -5.55 -17.43
N LEU A 73 -1.45 -6.70 -18.06
CA LEU A 73 -2.32 -7.74 -17.51
C LEU A 73 -1.83 -8.28 -16.15
N ASP A 74 -0.51 -8.44 -16.02
CA ASP A 74 0.15 -8.97 -14.82
C ASP A 74 0.01 -8.00 -13.63
N ASP A 75 0.20 -6.71 -13.88
CA ASP A 75 0.02 -5.64 -12.90
C ASP A 75 -1.46 -5.43 -12.56
N PHE A 76 -2.33 -5.44 -13.56
CA PHE A 76 -3.77 -5.33 -13.40
C PHE A 76 -4.30 -6.38 -12.43
N THR A 77 -3.97 -7.65 -12.66
CA THR A 77 -4.41 -8.76 -11.80
C THR A 77 -3.98 -8.56 -10.35
N ARG A 78 -2.74 -8.11 -10.12
CA ARG A 78 -2.23 -7.83 -8.77
C ARG A 78 -2.92 -6.65 -8.09
N ILE A 79 -3.14 -5.55 -8.83
CA ILE A 79 -3.85 -4.37 -8.34
C ILE A 79 -5.26 -4.76 -7.90
N VAL A 80 -5.98 -5.48 -8.78
CA VAL A 80 -7.35 -5.96 -8.56
C VAL A 80 -7.41 -6.89 -7.34
N GLU A 81 -6.50 -7.85 -7.22
CA GLU A 81 -6.41 -8.73 -6.05
C GLU A 81 -6.23 -7.97 -4.73
N ILE A 82 -5.40 -6.91 -4.71
CA ILE A 82 -5.21 -6.10 -3.51
C ILE A 82 -6.52 -5.43 -3.14
N LEU A 83 -7.18 -4.79 -4.10
CA LEU A 83 -8.44 -4.07 -3.88
C LEU A 83 -9.55 -5.02 -3.40
N HIS A 84 -9.74 -6.17 -4.03
CA HIS A 84 -10.65 -7.21 -3.55
C HIS A 84 -10.35 -7.61 -2.10
N LYS A 85 -9.07 -7.86 -1.75
CA LYS A 85 -8.68 -8.19 -0.38
C LYS A 85 -9.01 -7.05 0.61
N ARG A 86 -8.97 -5.78 0.20
CA ARG A 86 -9.35 -4.63 1.04
C ARG A 86 -10.86 -4.53 1.23
N PHE A 87 -11.65 -4.81 0.19
CA PHE A 87 -13.11 -4.80 0.29
C PHE A 87 -13.63 -6.00 1.09
N LEU A 88 -13.10 -7.20 0.86
CA LEU A 88 -13.47 -8.41 1.62
C LEU A 88 -13.18 -8.31 3.13
N LYS A 89 -12.16 -7.53 3.52
CA LYS A 89 -11.79 -7.28 4.92
C LYS A 89 -12.36 -5.97 5.46
N PHE A 90 -13.40 -5.43 4.83
CA PHE A 90 -14.01 -4.18 5.29
C PHE A 90 -14.53 -4.33 6.73
N GLU A 91 -13.92 -3.54 7.62
CA GLU A 91 -14.36 -3.38 9.00
C GLU A 91 -14.62 -1.90 9.28
N ARG A 92 -15.68 -1.58 10.03
CA ARG A 92 -16.02 -0.18 10.40
C ARG A 92 -14.90 0.54 11.15
N LYS A 93 -14.03 -0.21 11.84
CA LYS A 93 -12.89 0.33 12.59
C LYS A 93 -11.77 0.82 11.66
N ASP A 94 -11.56 0.15 10.53
CA ASP A 94 -10.49 0.41 9.57
C ASP A 94 -11.02 1.00 8.27
N TRP A 95 -12.12 1.77 8.35
CA TRP A 95 -12.83 2.32 7.20
C TRP A 95 -11.94 3.13 6.24
N ARG A 96 -10.85 3.72 6.74
CA ARG A 96 -9.87 4.47 5.93
C ARG A 96 -9.15 3.61 4.90
N VAL A 97 -8.87 2.35 5.24
CA VAL A 97 -8.24 1.39 4.31
C VAL A 97 -9.15 1.19 3.10
N SER A 98 -10.43 0.93 3.36
CA SER A 98 -11.40 0.71 2.30
C SER A 98 -11.76 2.01 1.56
N TYR A 99 -11.79 3.16 2.25
CA TYR A 99 -11.99 4.47 1.62
C TYR A 99 -10.85 4.81 0.64
N ASN A 100 -9.59 4.65 1.05
CA ASN A 100 -8.45 4.87 0.15
C ASN A 100 -8.47 3.88 -1.03
N SER A 101 -8.98 2.66 -0.81
CA SER A 101 -9.18 1.67 -1.89
C SER A 101 -10.27 2.11 -2.87
N LEU A 102 -11.34 2.75 -2.42
CA LEU A 102 -12.35 3.34 -3.29
C LEU A 102 -11.77 4.48 -4.16
N ILE A 103 -10.90 5.33 -3.61
CA ILE A 103 -10.23 6.39 -4.39
C ILE A 103 -9.39 5.77 -5.52
N VAL A 104 -8.65 4.69 -5.23
CA VAL A 104 -7.88 3.98 -6.26
C VAL A 104 -8.81 3.37 -7.31
N LEU A 105 -9.92 2.75 -6.90
CA LEU A 105 -10.92 2.16 -7.80
C LEU A 105 -11.57 3.21 -8.72
N GLU A 106 -11.98 4.36 -8.18
CA GLU A 106 -12.56 5.47 -8.95
C GLU A 106 -11.59 5.96 -10.03
N ASN A 107 -10.32 6.11 -9.67
CA ASN A 107 -9.28 6.52 -10.61
C ASN A 107 -8.99 5.44 -11.68
N LEU A 108 -9.11 4.16 -11.34
CA LEU A 108 -9.03 3.06 -12.31
C LEU A 108 -10.24 3.00 -13.25
N LEU A 109 -11.44 3.29 -12.76
CA LEU A 109 -12.65 3.36 -13.60
C LEU A 109 -12.60 4.53 -14.58
N THR A 110 -11.95 5.64 -14.19
CA THR A 110 -11.89 6.85 -15.03
C THR A 110 -10.71 6.84 -16.01
N HIS A 111 -9.55 6.31 -15.60
CA HIS A 111 -8.30 6.39 -16.37
C HIS A 111 -7.65 5.04 -16.69
N GLY A 112 -8.20 3.93 -16.18
CA GLY A 112 -7.69 2.58 -16.39
C GLY A 112 -8.38 1.84 -17.54
N PRO A 113 -8.17 0.52 -17.65
CA PRO A 113 -8.79 -0.30 -18.69
C PRO A 113 -10.28 -0.52 -18.43
N GLU A 114 -11.06 -0.67 -19.50
CA GLU A 114 -12.52 -0.91 -19.42
C GLU A 114 -12.87 -2.21 -18.66
N SER A 115 -11.93 -3.15 -18.58
CA SER A 115 -12.08 -4.40 -17.81
C SER A 115 -12.25 -4.18 -16.31
N VAL A 116 -11.86 -3.02 -15.77
CA VAL A 116 -12.04 -2.69 -14.35
C VAL A 116 -13.52 -2.82 -13.96
N ALA A 117 -14.44 -2.29 -14.76
CA ALA A 117 -15.86 -2.33 -14.42
C ALA A 117 -16.39 -3.76 -14.27
N ALA A 118 -15.97 -4.67 -15.14
CA ALA A 118 -16.39 -6.07 -15.10
C ALA A 118 -15.81 -6.83 -13.89
N GLU A 119 -14.54 -6.59 -13.54
CA GLU A 119 -13.89 -7.27 -12.41
C GLU A 119 -14.50 -6.87 -11.06
N PHE A 120 -14.91 -5.62 -10.89
CA PHE A 120 -15.42 -5.11 -9.62
C PHE A 120 -16.94 -5.30 -9.43
N GLU A 121 -17.66 -5.92 -10.36
CA GLU A 121 -19.09 -6.26 -10.17
C GLU A 121 -19.31 -7.20 -8.97
N VAL A 122 -18.35 -8.07 -8.67
CA VAL A 122 -18.43 -8.97 -7.49
C VAL A 122 -18.37 -8.21 -6.16
N ASP A 123 -17.70 -7.06 -6.12
CA ASP A 123 -17.53 -6.25 -4.91
C ASP A 123 -18.66 -5.25 -4.71
N LYS A 124 -19.56 -5.10 -5.68
CA LYS A 124 -20.63 -4.10 -5.67
C LYS A 124 -21.41 -4.08 -4.36
N GLY A 125 -21.75 -5.24 -3.82
CA GLY A 125 -22.47 -5.34 -2.55
C GLY A 125 -21.71 -4.75 -1.36
N VAL A 126 -20.39 -4.93 -1.31
CA VAL A 126 -19.54 -4.33 -0.25
C VAL A 126 -19.42 -2.83 -0.46
N ILE A 127 -19.24 -2.39 -1.71
CA ILE A 127 -19.14 -0.97 -2.07
C ILE A 127 -20.44 -0.23 -1.72
N GLU A 128 -21.61 -0.81 -2.00
CA GLU A 128 -22.91 -0.25 -1.62
C GLU A 128 -23.07 -0.14 -0.09
N GLN A 129 -22.63 -1.14 0.67
CA GLN A 129 -22.62 -1.08 2.13
C GLN A 129 -21.72 0.04 2.67
N MET A 130 -20.59 0.29 2.01
CA MET A 130 -19.71 1.41 2.34
C MET A 130 -20.30 2.77 1.99
N GLY A 131 -21.05 2.87 0.89
CA GLY A 131 -21.75 4.12 0.51
C GLY A 131 -22.78 4.59 1.54
N GLY A 132 -23.34 3.65 2.32
CA GLY A 132 -24.22 3.95 3.46
C GLY A 132 -23.50 4.23 4.79
N PHE A 133 -22.17 4.11 4.84
CA PHE A 133 -21.40 4.24 6.07
C PHE A 133 -21.06 5.70 6.38
N GLN A 134 -21.72 6.27 7.39
CA GLN A 134 -21.27 7.52 8.02
C GLN A 134 -20.48 7.21 9.29
N HIS A 135 -19.19 7.53 9.28
CA HIS A 135 -18.40 7.63 10.50
C HIS A 135 -18.49 9.06 11.03
N ILE A 136 -19.09 9.21 12.21
CA ILE A 136 -19.10 10.48 12.95
C ILE A 136 -17.92 10.41 13.92
N ASP A 137 -16.89 11.22 13.66
CA ASP A 137 -15.73 11.35 14.56
C ASP A 137 -16.14 12.02 15.88
N GLU A 138 -15.37 11.83 16.96
CA GLU A 138 -15.66 12.38 18.30
C GLU A 138 -15.71 13.93 18.34
N LYS A 139 -15.29 14.59 17.25
CA LYS A 139 -15.38 16.05 17.04
C LYS A 139 -16.61 16.51 16.24
N GLY A 140 -17.50 15.61 15.83
CA GLY A 140 -18.72 15.96 15.10
C GLY A 140 -18.53 16.37 13.63
N SER A 141 -17.33 16.20 13.08
CA SER A 141 -17.07 16.44 11.66
C SER A 141 -17.37 15.19 10.86
N ILE A 142 -18.44 15.25 10.06
CA ILE A 142 -18.71 14.25 9.03
C ILE A 142 -17.64 14.43 7.94
N GLN A 143 -16.73 13.49 7.82
CA GLN A 143 -15.74 13.48 6.75
C GLN A 143 -16.36 12.79 5.52
N LEU A 144 -17.33 13.46 4.91
CA LEU A 144 -17.87 13.07 3.61
C LEU A 144 -16.85 13.44 2.54
N GLY A 145 -16.52 12.49 1.67
CA GLY A 145 -16.00 12.78 0.34
C GLY A 145 -17.04 13.61 -0.39
N SER A 146 -16.84 14.93 -0.39
CA SER A 146 -17.62 15.86 -1.20
C SER A 146 -17.18 15.71 -2.65
N CYS A 147 -17.90 14.87 -3.40
CA CYS A 147 -17.95 14.99 -4.85
C CYS A 147 -18.96 16.10 -5.19
N SER A 148 -18.47 17.21 -5.73
CA SER A 148 -19.25 18.27 -6.40
C SER A 148 -18.84 18.31 -7.86
#